data_AF-A0AAN7J9U2-F1
#
_entry.id   AF-A0AAN7J9U2-F1
#
_cell.length_a   1.000
_cell.length_b   1.000
_cell.length_c   1.000
_cell.angle_alpha   90.00
_cell.angle_beta   90.00
_cell.angle_gamma   90.00
#
_symmetry.space_group_name_H-M   'P 1'
#
loop_
_entity.id
_entity.type
_entity.pdbx_description
1 polymer ?
#
loop_
_entity_poly.entity_id
_entity_poly.type
_entity_poly.pdbx_seq_one_letter_code
_entity_poly.pdbx_strand_id
1 'polypeptide(L)'
;MSSPEISGILENSKELDRLRKEQEEVLVEINKMHKKLQAPEMVEKPGDNSLSRLKSLYTHAKELSETEVSISTILLNQLDALLPSGPPGQPRRRIEGNDQKRKRMKNDSDISRISTSMRSQLEACSNLKGEQVAARVRLDEADKDEWFVVKVLHFDKETREFEVLDEEPGDDDEGGGQRKYKLPMSRIIPFPKKNDLSNVQDFPTGSQVLAVYPGTTALYKATVVNGHRKRKTDE
;
A
#
# COMPACT_ATOMS: atom_id res chain seq x y z
N MET A 1 -7.80 -4.66 33.37
CA MET A 1 -6.69 -4.72 32.39
C MET A 1 -5.71 -5.75 32.89
N SER A 2 -5.76 -6.96 32.32
CA SER A 2 -5.02 -8.09 32.86
C SER A 2 -3.71 -8.21 32.10
N SER A 3 -2.56 -8.04 32.77
CA SER A 3 -1.22 -8.35 32.21
C SER A 3 -1.13 -9.66 31.38
N PRO A 4 -1.87 -10.75 31.69
CA PRO A 4 -1.89 -11.94 30.83
C PRO A 4 -2.44 -11.72 29.40
N GLU A 5 -3.38 -10.79 29.18
CA GLU A 5 -3.97 -10.53 27.85
C GLU A 5 -2.95 -9.88 26.91
N ILE A 6 -2.17 -8.93 27.45
CA ILE A 6 -1.09 -8.26 26.70
C ILE A 6 0.04 -9.24 26.40
N SER A 7 0.36 -10.14 27.34
CA SER A 7 1.36 -11.20 27.12
C SER A 7 0.97 -12.12 25.97
N GLY A 8 -0.31 -12.53 25.89
CA GLY A 8 -0.80 -13.37 24.80
C GLY A 8 -0.74 -12.69 23.43
N ILE A 9 -1.01 -11.39 23.35
CA ILE A 9 -0.88 -10.61 22.12
C ILE A 9 0.57 -10.56 21.65
N LEU A 10 1.51 -10.32 22.57
CA LEU A 10 2.94 -10.28 22.25
C LEU A 10 3.46 -11.65 21.79
N GLU A 11 2.99 -12.73 22.39
CA GLU A 11 3.33 -14.10 21.99
C GLU A 11 2.81 -14.43 20.59
N ASN A 12 1.54 -14.15 20.32
CA ASN A 12 0.95 -14.33 19.00
C ASN A 12 1.62 -13.48 17.92
N SER A 13 2.05 -12.25 18.26
CA SER A 13 2.81 -11.40 17.33
C SER A 13 4.17 -11.99 16.98
N LYS A 14 4.88 -12.59 17.95
CA LYS A 14 6.15 -13.29 17.70
C LYS A 14 5.95 -14.52 16.81
N GLU A 15 4.86 -15.25 17.02
CA GLU A 15 4.53 -16.41 16.20
C GLU A 15 4.21 -16.01 14.75
N LEU A 16 3.53 -14.87 14.52
CA LEU A 16 3.36 -14.33 13.16
C LEU A 16 4.69 -13.99 12.48
N ASP A 17 5.62 -13.36 13.19
CA ASP A 17 6.94 -13.04 12.65
C ASP A 17 7.75 -14.30 12.33
N ARG A 18 7.60 -15.36 13.13
CA ARG A 18 8.18 -16.66 12.87
C ARG A 18 7.56 -17.32 11.63
N LEU A 19 6.23 -17.37 11.54
CA LEU A 19 5.53 -17.93 10.39
C LEU A 19 5.91 -17.23 9.09
N ARG A 20 6.07 -15.90 9.11
CA ARG A 20 6.57 -15.16 7.95
C ARG A 20 7.94 -15.63 7.48
N LYS A 21 8.88 -15.85 8.40
CA LYS A 21 10.22 -16.35 8.04
C LYS A 21 10.15 -17.76 7.47
N GLU A 22 9.38 -18.64 8.09
CA GLU A 22 9.20 -20.01 7.61
C GLU A 22 8.54 -20.05 6.23
N GLN A 23 7.53 -19.20 5.97
CA GLN A 23 6.91 -19.09 4.65
C GLN A 23 7.90 -18.60 3.57
N GLU A 24 8.78 -17.64 3.89
CA GLU A 24 9.83 -17.18 2.96
C GLU A 24 10.81 -18.31 2.63
N GLU A 25 11.25 -19.09 3.63
CA GLU A 25 12.11 -20.26 3.41
C GLU A 25 11.45 -21.30 2.52
N VAL A 26 10.18 -21.63 2.78
CA VAL A 26 9.41 -22.57 1.94
C VAL A 26 9.25 -22.04 0.51
N LEU A 27 9.03 -20.73 0.33
CA LEU A 27 8.92 -20.11 -0.99
C LEU A 27 10.25 -20.19 -1.76
N VAL A 28 11.38 -19.97 -1.09
CA VAL A 28 12.72 -20.14 -1.68
C VAL A 28 12.94 -21.60 -2.11
N GLU A 29 12.54 -22.56 -1.27
CA GLU A 29 12.63 -23.99 -1.62
C GLU A 29 11.76 -24.38 -2.82
N ILE A 30 10.52 -23.87 -2.88
CA ILE A 30 9.62 -24.08 -4.03
C ILE A 30 10.25 -23.54 -5.31
N ASN A 31 10.77 -22.31 -5.28
CA ASN A 31 11.45 -21.70 -6.44
C ASN A 31 12.67 -22.51 -6.88
N LYS A 32 13.44 -23.03 -5.93
CA LYS A 32 14.58 -23.93 -6.21
C LYS A 32 14.14 -25.21 -6.89
N MET A 33 13.03 -25.82 -6.43
CA MET A 33 12.46 -27.02 -7.05
C MET A 33 11.92 -26.73 -8.45
N HIS A 34 11.23 -25.61 -8.65
CA HIS A 34 10.75 -25.20 -9.98
C HIS A 34 11.90 -24.97 -10.97
N LYS A 35 12.98 -24.32 -10.52
CA LYS A 35 14.18 -24.11 -11.35
C LYS A 35 14.84 -25.44 -11.76
N LYS A 36 14.85 -26.43 -10.87
CA LYS A 36 15.35 -27.78 -11.17
C LYS A 36 14.48 -28.51 -12.19
N LEU A 37 13.16 -28.36 -12.10
CA LEU A 37 12.19 -28.99 -12.99
C LEU A 37 12.07 -28.30 -14.36
N GLN A 38 12.50 -27.04 -14.49
CA GLN A 38 12.47 -26.28 -15.74
C GLN A 38 13.68 -26.57 -16.66
N ALA A 39 14.71 -27.27 -16.16
CA ALA A 39 15.88 -27.60 -16.97
C ALA A 39 15.53 -28.65 -18.07
N PRO A 40 16.02 -28.52 -19.32
CA PRO A 40 15.62 -29.40 -20.43
C PRO A 40 16.16 -30.84 -20.35
N GLU A 41 16.77 -31.25 -19.24
CA GLU A 41 17.30 -32.60 -19.08
C GLU A 41 16.15 -33.56 -18.74
N MET A 42 15.46 -33.96 -19.82
CA MET A 42 14.85 -35.26 -20.06
C MET A 42 14.24 -35.96 -18.83
N VAL A 43 12.90 -36.06 -18.86
CA VAL A 43 12.10 -37.23 -18.45
C VAL A 43 12.42 -37.73 -17.04
N GLU A 44 11.48 -37.55 -16.10
CA GLU A 44 11.46 -38.20 -14.78
C GLU A 44 12.27 -39.50 -14.78
N LYS A 45 13.51 -39.45 -14.29
CA LYS A 45 14.31 -40.66 -14.10
C LYS A 45 13.54 -41.49 -13.07
N PRO A 46 13.31 -42.79 -13.27
CA PRO A 46 12.57 -43.61 -12.31
C PRO A 46 13.31 -43.58 -10.97
N GLY A 47 12.74 -42.88 -9.99
CA GLY A 47 13.38 -42.53 -8.70
C GLY A 47 13.40 -41.05 -8.36
N ASP A 48 12.98 -40.16 -9.27
CA ASP A 48 12.92 -38.73 -9.01
C ASP A 48 11.74 -38.36 -8.09
N ASN A 49 12.05 -38.06 -6.83
CA ASN A 49 11.07 -37.60 -5.84
C ASN A 49 10.86 -36.07 -5.89
N SER A 50 11.27 -35.41 -6.97
CA SER A 50 11.18 -33.95 -7.08
C SER A 50 9.73 -33.44 -7.06
N LEU A 51 8.82 -34.12 -7.75
CA LEU A 51 7.39 -33.75 -7.74
C LEU A 51 6.72 -34.05 -6.40
N SER A 52 7.04 -35.18 -5.76
CA SER A 52 6.51 -35.53 -4.44
C SER A 52 7.00 -34.56 -3.37
N ARG A 53 8.28 -34.15 -3.44
CA ARG A 53 8.84 -33.10 -2.58
C ARG A 53 8.19 -31.74 -2.85
N LEU A 54 7.99 -31.36 -4.11
CA LEU A 54 7.30 -30.12 -4.46
C LEU A 54 5.86 -30.09 -3.92
N LYS A 55 5.14 -31.21 -4.06
CA LYS A 55 3.81 -31.38 -3.46
C LYS A 55 3.86 -31.20 -1.94
N SER A 56 4.83 -31.82 -1.26
CA SER A 56 5.01 -31.65 0.19
C SER A 56 5.28 -30.19 0.57
N LEU A 57 6.09 -29.47 -0.20
CA LEU A 57 6.38 -28.05 0.04
C LEU A 57 5.13 -27.18 -0.13
N TYR A 58 4.30 -27.45 -1.14
CA TYR A 58 3.03 -26.73 -1.32
C TYR A 58 2.01 -27.04 -0.23
N THR A 59 1.92 -28.30 0.21
CA THR A 59 1.08 -28.67 1.36
C THR A 59 1.53 -27.94 2.61
N HIS A 60 2.84 -27.93 2.88
CA HIS A 60 3.40 -27.23 4.02
C HIS A 60 3.18 -25.71 3.94
N ALA A 61 3.36 -25.10 2.76
CA ALA A 61 3.04 -23.69 2.54
C ALA A 61 1.56 -23.37 2.81
N LYS A 62 0.65 -24.27 2.43
CA LYS A 62 -0.79 -24.15 2.72
C LYS A 62 -1.06 -24.18 4.22
N GLU A 63 -0.46 -25.14 4.93
CA GLU A 63 -0.59 -25.26 6.40
C GLU A 63 -0.07 -24.00 7.10
N LEU A 64 1.11 -23.50 6.72
CA LEU A 64 1.68 -22.25 7.25
C LEU A 64 0.80 -21.03 6.98
N SER A 65 0.07 -21.01 5.86
CA SER A 65 -0.87 -19.94 5.55
C SER A 65 -2.15 -20.05 6.40
N GLU A 66 -2.67 -21.26 6.60
CA GLU A 66 -3.83 -21.50 7.46
C GLU A 66 -3.54 -21.16 8.93
N THR A 67 -2.33 -21.46 9.43
CA THR A 67 -1.91 -21.09 10.78
C THR A 67 -1.74 -19.57 10.93
N GLU A 68 -1.16 -18.88 9.94
CA GLU A 68 -1.02 -17.42 9.93
C GLU A 68 -2.38 -16.73 10.00
N VAL A 69 -3.36 -17.20 9.21
CA VAL A 69 -4.74 -16.68 9.21
C VAL A 69 -5.40 -16.90 10.57
N SER A 70 -5.22 -18.08 11.17
CA SER A 70 -5.74 -18.40 12.49
C SER A 70 -5.20 -17.44 13.56
N ILE A 71 -3.87 -17.27 13.63
CA ILE A 71 -3.22 -16.39 14.61
C ILE A 71 -3.58 -14.92 14.38
N SER A 72 -3.64 -14.48 13.12
CA SER A 72 -4.08 -13.12 12.78
C SER A 72 -5.52 -12.85 13.24
N THR A 73 -6.40 -13.83 13.08
CA THR A 73 -7.80 -13.73 13.54
C THR A 73 -7.87 -13.65 15.06
N ILE A 74 -7.06 -14.45 15.77
CA ILE A 74 -6.96 -14.40 17.24
C ILE A 74 -6.47 -13.02 17.70
N LEU A 75 -5.40 -12.50 17.07
CA LEU A 75 -4.84 -11.18 17.40
C LEU A 75 -5.82 -10.05 17.18
N LEU A 76 -6.57 -10.07 16.06
CA LEU A 76 -7.61 -9.08 15.80
C LEU A 76 -8.68 -9.08 16.89
N ASN A 77 -9.16 -10.26 17.28
CA ASN A 77 -10.14 -10.38 18.37
C ASN A 77 -9.60 -9.89 19.72
N GLN A 78 -8.32 -10.18 20.01
CA GLN A 78 -7.65 -9.71 21.23
C GLN A 78 -7.48 -8.18 21.23
N LEU A 79 -7.14 -7.58 20.09
CA LEU A 79 -7.03 -6.13 19.94
C LEU A 79 -8.40 -5.43 20.01
N ASP A 80 -9.43 -6.01 19.41
CA ASP A 80 -10.81 -5.49 19.48
C ASP A 80 -11.34 -5.50 20.91
N ALA A 81 -10.97 -6.50 21.72
CA ALA A 81 -11.33 -6.56 23.14
C ALA A 81 -10.64 -5.46 23.99
N LEU A 82 -9.50 -4.93 23.53
CA LEU A 82 -8.77 -3.85 24.21
C LEU A 82 -9.30 -2.45 23.86
N LEU A 83 -10.06 -2.31 22.77
CA LEU A 83 -10.68 -1.05 22.40
C LEU A 83 -11.87 -0.78 23.34
N PRO A 84 -11.92 0.36 24.06
CA PRO A 84 -13.04 0.66 24.93
C PRO A 84 -14.34 0.71 24.11
N SER A 85 -15.35 -0.05 24.53
CA SER A 85 -16.70 0.11 24.02
C SER A 85 -17.15 1.53 24.34
N GLY A 86 -17.27 2.36 23.30
CA GLY A 86 -17.81 3.71 23.44
C GLY A 86 -19.22 3.68 24.07
N PRO A 87 -19.63 4.78 24.72
CA PRO A 87 -20.93 4.87 25.38
C PRO A 87 -22.08 4.48 24.45
N PRO A 88 -23.18 3.90 24.99
CA PRO A 88 -24.26 3.35 24.19
C PRO A 88 -25.01 4.50 23.53
N GLY A 89 -24.77 4.74 22.24
CA GLY A 89 -25.44 5.84 21.56
C GLY A 89 -24.95 6.23 20.18
N GLN A 90 -23.81 5.72 19.69
CA GLN A 90 -23.43 5.93 18.30
C GLN A 90 -23.47 4.61 17.50
N PRO A 91 -24.19 4.57 16.37
CA PRO A 91 -24.12 3.44 15.47
C PRO A 91 -22.74 3.50 14.79
N ARG A 92 -21.75 2.88 15.42
CA ARG A 92 -20.58 2.42 14.67
C ARG A 92 -21.13 1.50 13.60
N ARG A 93 -20.87 1.85 12.33
CA ARG A 93 -21.09 0.94 11.20
C ARG A 93 -20.33 -0.33 11.52
N ARG A 94 -21.04 -1.32 12.07
CA ARG A 94 -20.66 -2.71 11.92
C ARG A 94 -20.46 -2.90 10.43
N ILE A 95 -19.28 -3.34 10.03
CA ILE A 95 -19.19 -4.21 8.88
C ILE A 95 -19.95 -5.48 9.32
N GLU A 96 -21.26 -5.44 9.13
CA GLU A 96 -22.05 -6.65 8.98
C GLU A 96 -21.64 -7.22 7.63
N GLY A 97 -20.59 -8.06 7.65
CA GLY A 97 -20.40 -9.08 6.64
C GLY A 97 -21.60 -10.01 6.72
N ASN A 98 -22.62 -9.70 5.91
CA ASN A 98 -23.82 -10.48 5.73
C ASN A 98 -23.46 -11.86 5.15
N ASP A 99 -23.30 -12.85 6.02
CA ASP A 99 -23.25 -14.27 5.70
C ASP A 99 -24.63 -14.75 5.21
N GLN A 100 -24.99 -14.36 3.98
CA GLN A 100 -26.08 -14.99 3.25
C GLN A 100 -25.66 -15.30 1.80
N LYS A 101 -25.09 -16.49 1.64
CA LYS A 101 -25.49 -17.47 0.62
C LYS A 101 -25.68 -16.88 -0.79
N ARG A 102 -24.59 -16.63 -1.52
CA ARG A 102 -24.61 -16.63 -3.00
C ARG A 102 -23.51 -17.52 -3.55
N LYS A 103 -23.89 -18.78 -3.83
CA LYS A 103 -23.32 -19.56 -4.92
C LYS A 103 -23.26 -18.67 -6.17
N ARG A 104 -22.07 -18.22 -6.55
CA ARG A 104 -21.76 -17.92 -7.95
C ARG A 104 -20.30 -18.22 -8.16
N MET A 105 -20.04 -19.41 -8.70
CA MET A 105 -18.79 -19.73 -9.38
C MET A 105 -18.45 -18.58 -10.31
N LYS A 106 -17.23 -18.05 -10.18
CA LYS A 106 -16.50 -17.48 -11.30
C LYS A 106 -15.01 -17.72 -11.07
N ASN A 107 -14.45 -18.53 -11.97
CA ASN A 107 -13.03 -18.59 -12.26
C ASN A 107 -12.47 -17.19 -12.44
N ASP A 108 -11.31 -16.97 -11.82
CA ASP A 108 -10.15 -16.25 -12.34
C ASP A 108 -9.04 -16.57 -11.32
N SER A 109 -8.19 -17.58 -11.51
CA SER A 109 -6.96 -17.46 -12.30
C SER A 109 -6.25 -16.13 -12.04
N ASP A 110 -5.13 -16.19 -11.31
CA ASP A 110 -4.10 -15.13 -11.25
C ASP A 110 -4.40 -13.82 -10.50
N ILE A 111 -5.01 -13.88 -9.31
CA ILE A 111 -4.77 -12.82 -8.31
C ILE A 111 -3.62 -13.25 -7.41
N SER A 112 -2.44 -12.86 -7.87
CA SER A 112 -1.18 -12.89 -7.15
C SER A 112 -1.33 -12.46 -5.68
N ARG A 113 -0.44 -13.02 -4.85
CA ARG A 113 -0.26 -12.96 -3.39
C ARG A 113 -0.14 -11.52 -2.82
N ILE A 114 -1.07 -10.64 -3.14
CA ILE A 114 -1.06 -9.24 -2.70
C ILE A 114 -1.82 -9.17 -1.38
N SER A 115 -1.14 -8.76 -0.32
CA SER A 115 -1.75 -8.59 1.00
C SER A 115 -2.96 -7.67 0.93
N THR A 116 -3.94 -7.86 1.81
CA THR A 116 -5.13 -7.00 1.92
C THR A 116 -4.78 -5.52 2.05
N SER A 117 -3.68 -5.20 2.74
CA SER A 117 -3.11 -3.85 2.85
C SER A 117 -2.60 -3.32 1.51
N MET A 118 -1.83 -4.11 0.76
CA MET A 118 -1.37 -3.71 -0.58
C MET A 118 -2.55 -3.55 -1.55
N ARG A 119 -3.56 -4.41 -1.48
CA ARG A 119 -4.79 -4.26 -2.27
C ARG A 119 -5.49 -2.94 -1.98
N SER A 120 -5.66 -2.60 -0.70
CA SER A 120 -6.23 -1.32 -0.27
C SER A 120 -5.40 -0.13 -0.77
N GLN A 121 -4.07 -0.24 -0.72
CA GLN A 121 -3.17 0.78 -1.23
C GLN A 121 -3.31 0.97 -2.76
N LEU A 122 -3.38 -0.12 -3.53
CA LEU A 122 -3.60 -0.07 -4.98
C LEU A 122 -4.97 0.53 -5.33
N GLU A 123 -6.00 0.23 -4.55
CA GLU A 123 -7.33 0.83 -4.69
C GLU A 123 -7.30 2.34 -4.37
N ALA A 124 -6.60 2.75 -3.30
CA ALA A 124 -6.41 4.16 -2.97
C ALA A 124 -5.69 4.92 -4.11
N CYS A 125 -4.63 4.33 -4.67
CA CYS A 125 -3.91 4.89 -5.82
C CYS A 125 -4.77 5.02 -7.08
N SER A 126 -5.60 4.02 -7.35
CA SER A 126 -6.54 4.05 -8.48
C SER A 126 -7.57 5.17 -8.32
N ASN A 127 -7.96 5.46 -7.08
CA ASN A 127 -8.89 6.53 -6.74
C ASN A 127 -8.28 7.94 -6.82
N LEU A 128 -6.97 8.07 -7.08
CA LEU A 128 -6.32 9.36 -7.33
C LEU A 128 -6.48 9.83 -8.78
N LYS A 129 -7.08 9.02 -9.67
CA LYS A 129 -7.32 9.42 -11.06
C LYS A 129 -8.10 10.74 -11.12
N GLY A 130 -7.53 11.74 -11.81
CA GLY A 130 -8.09 13.08 -11.96
C GLY A 130 -7.72 14.05 -10.84
N GLU A 131 -7.13 13.57 -9.74
CA GLU A 131 -6.67 14.40 -8.63
C GLU A 131 -5.29 15.00 -8.89
N GLN A 132 -5.03 16.14 -8.25
CA GLN A 132 -3.69 16.73 -8.21
C GLN A 132 -2.85 16.04 -7.13
N VAL A 133 -1.60 15.78 -7.47
CA VAL A 133 -0.62 15.12 -6.59
C VAL A 133 0.74 15.79 -6.78
N ALA A 134 1.63 15.68 -5.80
CA ALA A 134 3.03 16.06 -6.00
C ALA A 134 3.80 14.87 -6.57
N ALA A 135 4.54 15.09 -7.64
CA ALA A 135 5.33 14.08 -8.33
C ALA A 135 6.79 14.48 -8.47
N ARG A 136 7.70 13.54 -8.20
CA ARG A 136 9.14 13.71 -8.43
C ARG A 136 9.53 13.22 -9.82
N VAL A 137 9.87 14.16 -10.70
CA VAL A 137 10.06 13.89 -12.14
C VAL A 137 11.51 13.53 -12.51
N ARG A 138 12.53 14.12 -11.87
CA ARG A 138 13.95 13.84 -12.19
C ARG A 138 14.54 12.71 -11.35
N LEU A 139 15.43 11.91 -11.94
CA LEU A 139 16.08 10.74 -11.31
C LEU A 139 17.58 10.94 -11.02
N ASP A 140 18.28 11.80 -11.78
CA ASP A 140 19.73 11.64 -11.95
C ASP A 140 20.64 12.77 -11.41
N GLU A 141 20.08 13.80 -10.76
CA GLU A 141 20.90 14.78 -10.02
C GLU A 141 20.57 14.72 -8.53
N ALA A 142 21.49 14.17 -7.75
CA ALA A 142 21.36 13.97 -6.29
C ALA A 142 21.14 15.27 -5.49
N ASP A 143 21.28 16.44 -6.12
CA ASP A 143 21.18 17.75 -5.47
C ASP A 143 19.90 18.53 -5.80
N LYS A 144 19.01 18.02 -6.67
CA LYS A 144 17.77 18.71 -7.08
C LYS A 144 16.59 17.74 -7.16
N ASP A 145 16.03 17.39 -6.01
CA ASP A 145 14.70 16.77 -5.92
C ASP A 145 13.63 17.79 -6.37
N GLU A 146 13.40 17.89 -7.67
CA GLU A 146 12.33 18.72 -8.25
C GLU A 146 10.99 17.99 -8.17
N TRP A 147 10.08 18.56 -7.37
CA TRP A 147 8.72 18.10 -7.19
C TRP A 147 7.76 19.04 -7.92
N PHE A 148 6.79 18.49 -8.63
CA PHE A 148 5.79 19.26 -9.36
C PHE A 148 4.38 18.85 -8.97
N VAL A 149 3.47 19.82 -8.95
CA VAL A 149 2.02 19.59 -8.86
C VAL A 149 1.56 19.11 -10.23
N VAL A 150 1.16 17.84 -10.29
CA VAL A 150 0.72 17.19 -11.52
C VAL A 150 -0.65 16.57 -11.32
N LYS A 151 -1.37 16.35 -12.41
CA LYS A 151 -2.67 15.69 -12.41
C LYS A 151 -2.56 14.23 -12.82
N VAL A 152 -3.14 13.33 -12.04
CA VAL A 152 -3.12 11.91 -12.37
C VAL A 152 -4.08 11.64 -13.53
N LEU A 153 -3.57 11.08 -14.62
CA LEU A 153 -4.37 10.62 -15.76
C LEU A 153 -4.80 9.16 -15.59
N HIS A 154 -3.86 8.32 -15.19
CA HIS A 154 -4.06 6.89 -15.07
C HIS A 154 -3.11 6.26 -14.04
N PHE A 155 -3.53 5.13 -13.49
CA PHE A 155 -2.71 4.30 -12.61
C PHE A 155 -2.79 2.86 -13.10
N ASP A 156 -1.64 2.31 -13.44
CA ASP A 156 -1.49 0.91 -13.84
C ASP A 156 -1.28 0.07 -12.57
N LYS A 157 -2.27 -0.80 -12.28
CA LYS A 157 -2.23 -1.69 -11.10
C LYS A 157 -1.20 -2.80 -11.23
N GLU A 158 -0.87 -3.19 -12.45
CA GLU A 158 0.06 -4.28 -12.75
C GLU A 158 1.50 -3.79 -12.58
N THR A 159 1.84 -2.67 -13.21
CA THR A 159 3.20 -2.09 -13.13
C THR A 159 3.41 -1.18 -11.92
N ARG A 160 2.33 -0.77 -11.22
CA ARG A 160 2.34 0.18 -10.09
C ARG A 160 2.88 1.56 -10.47
N GLU A 161 2.58 1.97 -11.70
CA GLU A 161 3.02 3.24 -12.27
C GLU A 161 1.84 4.20 -12.45
N PHE A 162 2.10 5.46 -12.16
CA PHE A 162 1.19 6.57 -12.42
C PHE A 162 1.57 7.25 -13.73
N GLU A 163 0.57 7.46 -14.57
CA GLU A 163 0.63 8.42 -15.66
C GLU A 163 0.10 9.75 -15.15
N VAL A 164 0.97 10.76 -15.13
CA VAL A 164 0.66 12.09 -14.63
C VAL A 164 0.91 13.15 -15.69
N LEU A 165 0.15 14.24 -15.61
CA LEU A 165 0.20 15.39 -16.49
C LEU A 165 0.67 16.61 -15.72
N ASP A 166 1.73 17.26 -16.16
CA ASP A 166 2.05 18.61 -15.71
C ASP A 166 1.15 19.62 -16.41
N GLU A 167 0.37 20.37 -15.63
CA GLU A 167 -0.56 21.40 -16.10
C GLU A 167 0.08 22.81 -16.14
N GLU A 168 1.41 22.93 -15.98
CA GLU A 168 2.09 24.22 -16.15
C GLU A 168 1.70 24.84 -17.51
N PRO A 169 1.05 26.02 -17.53
CA PRO A 169 0.73 26.69 -18.78
C PRO A 169 2.04 27.07 -19.44
N GLY A 170 2.33 26.44 -20.58
CA GLY A 170 3.49 26.80 -21.37
C GLY A 170 3.46 28.29 -21.66
N ASP A 171 4.50 28.98 -21.22
CA ASP A 171 4.86 30.30 -21.72
C ASP A 171 4.95 30.17 -23.25
N ASP A 172 4.28 31.09 -23.95
CA ASP A 172 3.98 31.00 -25.38
C ASP A 172 5.20 30.72 -26.27
N ASP A 173 4.89 30.21 -27.46
CA ASP A 173 5.71 29.94 -28.64
C ASP A 173 6.14 28.47 -28.83
N GLU A 174 5.44 27.80 -29.76
CA GLU A 174 5.81 26.53 -30.40
C GLU A 174 5.38 25.19 -29.77
N GLY A 175 4.23 25.20 -29.08
CA GLY A 175 3.42 24.01 -28.83
C GLY A 175 3.20 23.73 -27.36
N GLY A 176 1.95 23.99 -26.91
CA GLY A 176 1.45 23.79 -25.54
C GLY A 176 1.56 22.34 -25.06
N GLY A 177 2.78 21.93 -24.76
CA GLY A 177 3.17 20.58 -24.44
C GLY A 177 2.83 20.27 -23.00
N GLN A 178 1.57 19.90 -22.76
CA GLN A 178 1.18 19.06 -21.64
C GLN A 178 2.20 17.91 -21.48
N ARG A 179 3.10 18.01 -20.49
CA ARG A 179 4.15 17.00 -20.30
C ARG A 179 3.57 15.83 -19.53
N LYS A 180 3.55 14.67 -20.18
CA LYS A 180 3.11 13.41 -19.58
C LYS A 180 4.32 12.67 -19.02
N TYR A 181 4.23 12.23 -17.78
CA TYR A 181 5.26 11.46 -17.12
C TYR A 181 4.69 10.12 -16.64
N LYS A 182 5.48 9.06 -16.78
CA LYS A 182 5.20 7.76 -16.19
C LYS A 182 6.14 7.57 -15.00
N LEU A 183 5.59 7.50 -13.79
CA LEU A 183 6.37 7.50 -12.55
C LEU A 183 5.91 6.36 -11.62
N PRO A 184 6.82 5.70 -10.88
CA PRO A 184 6.42 4.70 -9.91
C PRO A 184 5.69 5.34 -8.73
N MET A 185 4.84 4.57 -8.06
CA MET A 185 4.08 5.02 -6.88
C MET A 185 4.95 5.69 -5.79
N SER A 186 6.22 5.28 -5.63
CA SER A 186 7.14 5.85 -4.63
C SER A 186 7.51 7.31 -4.87
N ARG A 187 7.21 7.87 -6.05
CA ARG A 187 7.48 9.26 -6.43
C ARG A 187 6.24 10.14 -6.40
N ILE A 188 5.12 9.62 -5.90
CA ILE A 188 3.84 10.33 -5.84
C ILE A 188 3.47 10.58 -4.37
N ILE A 189 3.17 11.83 -4.05
CA ILE A 189 2.60 12.24 -2.76
C ILE A 189 1.18 12.75 -3.02
N PRO A 190 0.15 12.00 -2.60
CA PRO A 190 -1.23 12.43 -2.76
C PRO A 190 -1.56 13.59 -1.83
N PHE A 191 -2.33 14.57 -2.33
CA PHE A 191 -2.84 15.64 -1.47
C PHE A 191 -4.05 15.16 -0.65
N PRO A 192 -4.26 15.74 0.55
CA PRO A 192 -5.46 15.49 1.34
C PRO A 192 -6.73 15.85 0.56
N LYS A 193 -7.75 14.99 0.63
CA LYS A 193 -9.03 15.25 -0.04
C LYS A 193 -9.73 16.44 0.61
N LYS A 194 -10.23 17.37 -0.21
CA LYS A 194 -10.95 18.59 0.24
C LYS A 194 -12.18 18.30 1.13
N ASN A 195 -12.71 17.07 1.11
CA ASN A 195 -13.85 16.65 1.90
C ASN A 195 -13.51 16.23 3.35
N ASP A 196 -12.22 16.03 3.68
CA ASP A 196 -11.74 15.51 4.98
C ASP A 196 -10.72 16.45 5.67
N LEU A 197 -10.83 17.76 5.42
CA LEU A 197 -9.92 18.77 5.98
C LEU A 197 -9.97 18.84 7.52
N SER A 198 -11.02 18.32 8.15
CA SER A 198 -11.17 18.28 9.62
C SER A 198 -10.17 17.36 10.32
N ASN A 199 -9.53 16.43 9.59
CA ASN A 199 -8.58 15.45 10.15
C ASN A 199 -7.13 15.70 9.70
N VAL A 200 -6.89 16.79 8.96
CA VAL A 200 -5.53 17.16 8.53
C VAL A 200 -4.85 17.89 9.68
N GLN A 201 -3.86 17.25 10.29
CA GLN A 201 -3.05 17.85 11.33
C GLN A 201 -2.16 18.95 10.72
N ASP A 202 -2.18 20.14 11.31
CA ASP A 202 -1.26 21.22 10.93
C ASP A 202 0.19 20.80 11.20
N PHE A 203 1.10 21.18 10.29
CA PHE A 203 2.52 20.98 10.49
C PHE A 203 3.02 21.88 11.63
N PRO A 204 3.73 21.34 12.65
CA PRO A 204 4.26 22.14 13.72
C PRO A 204 5.37 23.08 13.24
N THR A 205 5.59 24.16 13.98
CA THR A 205 6.70 25.09 13.72
C THR A 205 8.04 24.33 13.78
N GLY A 206 8.91 24.57 12.80
CA GLY A 206 10.19 23.89 12.63
C GLY A 206 10.14 22.66 11.73
N SER A 207 8.95 22.19 11.32
CA SER A 207 8.83 21.09 10.36
C SER A 207 9.40 21.44 8.99
N GLN A 208 10.12 20.50 8.38
CA GLN A 208 10.53 20.56 6.98
C GLN A 208 9.38 20.03 6.11
N VAL A 209 8.95 20.82 5.14
CA VAL A 209 7.84 20.50 4.23
C VAL A 209 8.24 20.81 2.79
N LEU A 210 7.49 20.25 1.84
CA LEU A 210 7.51 20.69 0.46
C LEU A 210 6.34 21.65 0.26
N ALA A 211 6.62 22.87 -0.18
CA ALA A 211 5.62 23.91 -0.38
C ALA A 211 5.67 24.44 -1.80
N VAL A 212 4.49 24.68 -2.38
CA VAL A 212 4.37 25.31 -3.69
C VAL A 212 4.83 26.76 -3.59
N TYR A 213 5.73 27.19 -4.48
CA TYR A 213 6.09 28.60 -4.55
C TYR A 213 4.94 29.38 -5.21
N PRO A 214 4.56 30.57 -4.70
CA PRO A 214 3.46 31.34 -5.27
C PRO A 214 3.65 31.59 -6.78
N GLY A 215 2.66 31.21 -7.58
CA GLY A 215 2.68 31.40 -9.03
C GLY A 215 3.40 30.30 -9.82
N THR A 216 3.89 29.24 -9.19
CA THR A 216 4.50 28.10 -9.89
C THR A 216 3.75 26.79 -9.59
N THR A 217 4.01 25.75 -10.39
CA THR A 217 3.56 24.38 -10.12
C THR A 217 4.62 23.55 -9.39
N ALA A 218 5.79 24.12 -9.08
CA ALA A 218 6.89 23.42 -8.42
C ALA A 218 6.81 23.52 -6.89
N LEU A 219 7.18 22.42 -6.20
CA LEU A 219 7.31 22.36 -4.76
C LEU A 219 8.77 22.43 -4.35
N TYR A 220 9.05 23.25 -3.35
CA TYR A 220 10.38 23.47 -2.81
C TYR A 220 10.43 23.13 -1.33
N LYS A 221 11.61 22.74 -0.86
CA LYS A 221 11.86 22.50 0.57
C LYS A 221 11.71 23.81 1.35
N ALA A 222 10.86 23.81 2.37
CA ALA A 222 10.58 24.95 3.22
C ALA A 222 10.55 24.52 4.70
N THR A 223 10.71 25.50 5.59
CA THR A 223 10.56 25.30 7.04
C THR A 223 9.33 26.06 7.52
N VAL A 224 8.46 25.39 8.27
CA VAL A 224 7.26 26.00 8.83
C VAL A 224 7.68 26.98 9.93
N VAL A 225 7.49 28.28 9.69
CA VAL A 225 7.85 29.33 10.64
C VAL A 225 6.73 29.66 11.63
N ASN A 226 5.47 29.52 11.22
CA ASN A 226 4.29 29.70 12.07
C ASN A 226 3.23 28.66 11.69
N GLY A 227 2.54 28.10 12.69
CA GLY A 227 1.31 27.35 12.46
C GLY A 227 0.23 28.24 11.83
N HIS A 228 -0.81 27.63 11.24
CA HIS A 228 -1.89 28.34 10.56
C HIS A 228 -2.47 29.46 11.45
N ARG A 229 -2.09 30.71 11.19
CA ARG A 229 -2.84 31.86 11.71
C ARG A 229 -4.18 31.81 10.98
N LYS A 230 -5.25 31.41 11.68
CA LYS A 230 -6.63 31.66 11.22
C LYS A 230 -6.65 33.12 10.79
N ARG A 231 -6.87 33.39 9.50
CA ARG A 231 -7.08 34.76 9.03
C ARG A 231 -8.22 35.29 9.88
N LYS A 232 -7.95 36.35 10.65
CA LYS A 232 -9.01 37.24 11.09
C LYS A 232 -9.64 37.73 9.79
N THR A 233 -10.89 37.37 9.55
CA THR A 233 -11.78 38.12 8.67
C THR A 233 -11.71 39.55 9.16
N ASP A 234 -11.02 40.40 8.40
CA ASP A 234 -11.11 41.84 8.54
C ASP A 234 -12.39 42.26 7.79
N GLU A 235 -13.16 43.11 8.47
CA GLU A 235 -14.51 43.59 8.15
C GLU A 235 -14.58 44.43 6.86
#